data_AF-A0A133NAY4-F1
#
_entry.id   AF-A0A133NAY4-F1
#
_cell.length_a   1.000
_cell.length_b   1.000
_cell.length_c   1.000
_cell.angle_alpha   90.00
_cell.angle_beta   90.00
_cell.angle_gamma   90.00
#
_symmetry.space_group_name_H-M   'P 1'
#
loop_
_entity.id
_entity.type
_entity.pdbx_description
1 polymer ?
#
loop_
_entity_poly.entity_id
_entity_poly.type
_entity_poly.pdbx_seq_one_letter_code
_entity_poly.pdbx_strand_id
1 'polypeptide(L)'
;MEDKYKNIWEEAEETFLEVLKIATQKQKELHNIGDLAGEELLEKEVISKYEALYLALQEENFEDFSEIQWKQFQETLTEIQKKHQMDSTVLKEKRYLRKKLEGKSGAEVVKRLLEYQQKELEKQKKNIMEEANQILEEEEKIHRKLCEAIQEVEQLQLFEQLQPLQKRYAIISEKALDIQKKIDYTVRDIEKKWKFKIYGTISEQKLQETSEEFFKKQKN
;
A
#
# COMPACT_ATOMS: atom_id res chain seq x y z
N MET A 1 -9.50 3.64 -30.03
CA MET A 1 -10.73 3.87 -29.25
C MET A 1 -11.46 5.14 -29.72
N GLU A 2 -12.75 5.08 -30.01
CA GLU A 2 -13.57 6.26 -30.34
C GLU A 2 -13.70 7.21 -29.14
N ASP A 3 -13.79 8.52 -29.38
CA ASP A 3 -13.85 9.55 -28.33
C ASP A 3 -14.99 9.34 -27.32
N LYS A 4 -16.13 8.78 -27.75
CA LYS A 4 -17.26 8.45 -26.87
C LYS A 4 -16.90 7.41 -25.80
N TYR A 5 -16.12 6.39 -26.16
CA TYR A 5 -15.75 5.30 -25.25
C TYR A 5 -14.63 5.69 -24.29
N LYS A 6 -13.70 6.53 -24.77
CA LYS A 6 -12.67 7.13 -23.91
C LYS A 6 -13.30 7.96 -22.79
N ASN A 7 -14.36 8.71 -23.09
CA ASN A 7 -15.05 9.51 -22.09
C ASN A 7 -15.72 8.66 -21.01
N ILE A 8 -16.29 7.51 -21.39
CA ILE A 8 -16.91 6.54 -20.46
C ILE A 8 -15.84 5.91 -19.56
N TRP A 9 -14.70 5.50 -20.14
CA TRP A 9 -13.58 4.93 -19.38
C TRP A 9 -13.03 5.91 -18.33
N GLU A 10 -12.75 7.16 -18.73
CA GLU A 10 -12.30 8.21 -17.81
C GLU A 10 -13.37 8.55 -16.75
N GLU A 11 -14.65 8.30 -17.02
CA GLU A 11 -15.74 8.48 -16.06
C GLU A 11 -15.80 7.38 -15.04
N ALA A 12 -15.61 6.14 -15.48
CA ALA A 12 -15.48 5.00 -14.60
C ALA A 12 -14.29 5.18 -13.65
N GLU A 13 -13.13 5.61 -14.18
CA GLU A 13 -11.94 5.83 -13.37
C GLU A 13 -12.20 6.86 -12.26
N GLU A 14 -12.76 8.03 -12.58
CA GLU A 14 -13.03 9.05 -11.57
C GLU A 14 -14.11 8.62 -10.59
N THR A 15 -15.14 7.90 -11.05
CA THR A 15 -16.19 7.35 -10.18
C THR A 15 -15.59 6.40 -9.15
N PHE A 16 -14.77 5.44 -9.57
CA PHE A 16 -14.16 4.47 -8.67
C PHE A 16 -13.17 5.13 -7.69
N LEU A 17 -12.33 6.05 -8.18
CA LEU A 17 -11.42 6.81 -7.32
C LEU A 17 -12.18 7.62 -6.27
N GLU A 18 -13.31 8.22 -6.63
CA GLU A 18 -14.11 8.98 -5.67
C GLU A 18 -14.76 8.08 -4.61
N VAL A 19 -15.32 6.93 -5.01
CA VAL A 19 -15.87 5.96 -4.04
C VAL A 19 -14.78 5.52 -3.07
N LEU A 20 -13.60 5.15 -3.59
CA LEU A 20 -12.46 4.70 -2.79
C LEU A 20 -11.96 5.79 -1.84
N LYS A 21 -11.95 7.06 -2.28
CA LYS A 21 -11.57 8.20 -1.45
C LYS A 21 -12.54 8.39 -0.28
N ILE A 22 -13.85 8.42 -0.56
CA ILE A 22 -14.89 8.56 0.47
C ILE A 22 -14.82 7.39 1.46
N ALA A 23 -14.70 6.16 0.96
CA ALA A 23 -14.58 4.97 1.80
C ALA A 23 -13.32 5.03 2.68
N THR A 24 -12.17 5.45 2.14
CA THR A 24 -10.92 5.59 2.92
C THR A 24 -11.04 6.65 4.02
N GLN A 25 -11.74 7.77 3.75
CA GLN A 25 -12.01 8.79 4.77
C GLN A 25 -12.91 8.23 5.86
N LYS A 26 -13.98 7.52 5.48
CA LYS A 26 -14.89 6.90 6.43
C LYS A 26 -14.22 5.81 7.26
N GLN A 27 -13.33 5.02 6.66
CA GLN A 27 -12.53 4.02 7.34
C GLN A 27 -11.68 4.65 8.45
N LYS A 28 -11.00 5.77 8.17
CA LYS A 28 -10.24 6.52 9.17
C LYS A 28 -11.12 7.06 10.30
N GLU A 29 -12.33 7.54 9.99
CA GLU A 29 -13.28 7.97 11.03
C GLU A 29 -13.68 6.80 11.94
N LEU A 30 -14.02 5.64 11.37
CA LEU A 30 -14.40 4.42 12.11
C LEU A 30 -13.25 3.94 13.01
N HIS A 31 -12.03 3.93 12.46
CA HIS A 31 -10.83 3.61 13.22
C HIS A 31 -10.65 4.54 14.43
N ASN A 32 -10.80 5.85 14.23
CA ASN A 32 -10.63 6.85 15.29
C ASN A 32 -11.67 6.73 16.42
N ILE A 33 -12.88 6.24 16.12
CA ILE A 33 -13.92 5.98 17.13
C ILE A 33 -13.85 4.56 17.70
N GLY A 34 -12.88 3.74 17.27
CA GLY A 34 -12.70 2.36 17.73
C GLY A 34 -13.71 1.36 17.17
N ASP A 35 -14.46 1.70 16.11
CA ASP A 35 -15.41 0.80 15.47
C ASP A 35 -14.70 -0.13 14.47
N LEU A 36 -14.01 -1.14 15.00
CA LEU A 36 -13.26 -2.12 14.22
C LEU A 36 -14.17 -2.98 13.32
N ALA A 37 -15.39 -3.28 13.77
CA ALA A 37 -16.33 -4.08 12.99
C ALA A 37 -16.86 -3.31 11.78
N GLY A 38 -17.18 -2.02 11.96
CA GLY A 38 -17.53 -1.12 10.87
C GLY A 38 -16.36 -0.93 9.89
N GLU A 39 -15.14 -0.77 10.40
CA GLU A 39 -13.92 -0.66 9.59
C GLU A 39 -13.71 -1.90 8.70
N GLU A 40 -13.82 -3.11 9.27
CA GLU A 40 -13.67 -4.37 8.54
C GLU A 40 -14.78 -4.57 7.50
N LEU A 41 -16.03 -4.27 7.87
CA LEU A 41 -17.16 -4.36 6.95
C LEU A 41 -16.99 -3.41 5.75
N LEU A 42 -16.53 -2.18 6.00
CA LEU A 42 -16.27 -1.20 4.94
C LEU A 42 -15.14 -1.64 4.00
N GLU A 43 -14.06 -2.20 4.56
CA GLU A 43 -12.95 -2.76 3.78
C GLU A 43 -13.43 -3.87 2.84
N LYS A 44 -14.21 -4.82 3.37
CA LYS A 44 -14.68 -5.99 2.63
C LYS A 44 -15.78 -5.66 1.62
N GLU A 45 -16.80 -4.90 2.03
CA GLU A 45 -18.02 -4.72 1.24
C GLU A 45 -17.94 -3.57 0.25
N VAL A 46 -17.03 -2.61 0.47
CA VAL A 46 -16.87 -1.42 -0.38
C VAL A 46 -15.46 -1.36 -0.96
N ILE A 47 -14.43 -1.17 -0.13
CA ILE A 47 -13.08 -0.88 -0.63
C ILE A 47 -12.58 -2.00 -1.55
N SER A 48 -12.66 -3.25 -1.10
CA SER A 48 -12.23 -4.42 -1.87
C SER A 48 -12.95 -4.56 -3.22
N LYS A 49 -14.26 -4.28 -3.26
CA LYS A 49 -15.06 -4.39 -4.49
C LYS A 49 -14.70 -3.30 -5.50
N TYR A 50 -14.60 -2.05 -5.04
CA TYR A 50 -14.25 -0.94 -5.92
C TYR A 50 -12.77 -0.93 -6.31
N GLU A 51 -11.89 -1.47 -5.47
CA GLU A 51 -10.51 -1.75 -5.84
C GLU A 51 -10.45 -2.76 -6.98
N ALA A 52 -11.16 -3.88 -6.89
CA ALA A 52 -11.20 -4.87 -7.97
C ALA A 52 -11.72 -4.27 -9.28
N LEU A 53 -12.79 -3.46 -9.23
CA LEU A 53 -13.30 -2.74 -10.41
C LEU A 53 -12.29 -1.75 -11.00
N TYR A 54 -11.61 -0.99 -10.14
CA TYR A 54 -10.57 -0.05 -10.58
C TYR A 54 -9.39 -0.79 -11.22
N LEU A 55 -8.91 -1.89 -10.64
CA LEU A 55 -7.81 -2.67 -11.19
C LEU A 55 -8.19 -3.31 -12.53
N ALA A 56 -9.39 -3.91 -12.62
CA ALA A 56 -9.92 -4.43 -13.88
C ALA A 56 -9.96 -3.35 -14.97
N LEU A 57 -10.39 -2.13 -14.62
CA LEU A 57 -10.40 -0.98 -15.54
C LEU A 57 -9.00 -0.59 -16.05
N GLN A 58 -7.93 -0.87 -15.30
CA GLN A 58 -6.56 -0.59 -15.73
C GLN A 58 -5.93 -1.73 -16.56
N GLU A 59 -6.41 -2.96 -16.40
CA GLU A 59 -5.87 -4.16 -17.06
C GLU A 59 -6.64 -4.56 -18.33
N GLU A 60 -7.94 -4.28 -18.38
CA GLU A 60 -8.80 -4.66 -19.50
C GLU A 60 -8.48 -3.89 -20.79
N ASN A 61 -8.42 -4.62 -21.90
CA ASN A 61 -8.39 -4.02 -23.22
C ASN A 61 -9.81 -3.77 -23.72
N PHE A 62 -10.30 -2.55 -23.51
CA PHE A 62 -11.64 -2.13 -23.92
C PHE A 62 -11.80 -1.88 -25.42
N GLU A 63 -10.76 -2.09 -26.23
CA GLU A 63 -10.84 -1.88 -27.69
C GLU A 63 -11.78 -2.87 -28.39
N ASP A 64 -11.99 -4.06 -27.81
CA ASP A 64 -12.81 -5.13 -28.40
C ASP A 64 -14.29 -5.10 -27.95
N PHE A 65 -14.68 -4.12 -27.15
CA PHE A 65 -16.06 -4.04 -26.64
C PHE A 65 -17.04 -3.64 -27.75
N SER A 66 -18.12 -4.41 -27.88
CA SER A 66 -19.28 -4.06 -28.70
C SER A 66 -20.04 -2.86 -28.14
N GLU A 67 -20.84 -2.19 -28.99
CA GLU A 67 -21.67 -1.06 -28.54
C GLU A 67 -22.65 -1.45 -27.41
N ILE A 68 -23.14 -2.70 -27.43
CA ILE A 68 -24.03 -3.23 -26.39
C ILE A 68 -23.30 -3.33 -25.05
N GLN A 69 -22.07 -3.84 -25.04
CA GLN A 69 -21.24 -3.94 -23.83
C GLN A 69 -20.93 -2.55 -23.26
N TRP A 70 -20.61 -1.59 -24.12
CA TRP A 70 -20.41 -0.20 -23.68
C TRP A 70 -21.66 0.42 -23.07
N LYS A 71 -22.83 0.16 -23.65
CA LYS A 71 -24.10 0.65 -23.10
C LYS A 71 -24.38 0.05 -21.72
N GLN A 72 -24.20 -1.26 -21.57
CA GLN A 72 -24.36 -1.95 -20.27
C GLN A 72 -23.39 -1.42 -19.22
N PHE A 73 -22.14 -1.17 -19.62
CA PHE A 73 -21.14 -0.58 -18.74
C PHE A 73 -21.53 0.82 -18.28
N GLN A 74 -22.01 1.67 -19.20
CA GLN A 74 -22.48 3.01 -18.89
C GLN A 74 -23.72 3.02 -17.97
N GLU A 75 -24.66 2.10 -18.18
CA GLU A 75 -25.82 1.91 -17.31
C GLU A 75 -25.39 1.53 -15.89
N THR A 76 -24.49 0.55 -15.76
CA THR A 76 -23.90 0.11 -14.49
C THR A 76 -23.19 1.26 -13.78
N LEU A 77 -22.41 2.05 -14.53
CA LEU A 77 -21.70 3.21 -13.99
C LEU A 77 -22.67 4.27 -13.44
N THR A 78 -23.75 4.53 -14.18
CA THR A 78 -24.79 5.47 -13.77
C THR A 78 -25.49 5.01 -12.48
N GLU A 79 -25.73 3.72 -12.31
CA GLU A 79 -26.29 3.15 -11.08
C GLU A 79 -25.34 3.31 -9.89
N ILE A 80 -24.04 3.08 -10.09
CA ILE A 80 -23.02 3.29 -9.05
C ILE A 80 -23.00 4.76 -8.61
N GLN A 81 -22.97 5.69 -9.56
CA GLN A 81 -22.99 7.13 -9.27
C GLN A 81 -24.24 7.52 -8.47
N LYS A 82 -25.42 7.01 -8.85
CA LYS A 82 -26.67 7.24 -8.10
C LYS A 82 -26.61 6.67 -6.69
N LYS A 83 -26.12 5.43 -6.53
CA LYS A 83 -25.98 4.76 -5.23
C LYS A 83 -25.13 5.57 -4.25
N HIS A 84 -24.07 6.20 -4.76
CA HIS A 84 -23.16 7.03 -3.95
C HIS A 84 -23.49 8.52 -3.98
N GLN A 85 -24.65 8.90 -4.53
CA GLN A 85 -25.11 10.30 -4.61
C GLN A 85 -24.09 11.24 -5.25
N MET A 86 -23.40 10.74 -6.28
CA MET A 86 -22.36 11.50 -6.97
C MET A 86 -22.95 12.45 -8.01
N ASP A 87 -22.55 13.71 -7.94
CA ASP A 87 -22.89 14.69 -8.96
C ASP A 87 -21.93 14.59 -10.15
N SER A 88 -22.51 14.33 -11.33
CA SER A 88 -21.79 14.29 -12.61
C SER A 88 -20.97 15.56 -12.90
N THR A 89 -21.41 16.73 -12.44
CA THR A 89 -20.69 17.99 -12.62
C THR A 89 -19.40 18.00 -11.79
N VAL A 90 -19.50 17.59 -10.53
CA VAL A 90 -18.37 17.45 -9.60
C VAL A 90 -17.36 16.40 -10.11
N LEU A 91 -17.83 15.28 -10.66
CA LEU A 91 -16.95 14.27 -11.25
C LEU A 91 -16.17 14.83 -12.46
N LYS A 92 -16.82 15.61 -13.33
CA LYS A 92 -16.16 16.28 -14.45
C LYS A 92 -15.11 17.29 -13.98
N GLU A 93 -15.42 18.08 -12.95
CA GLU A 93 -14.47 19.01 -12.35
C GLU A 93 -13.25 18.29 -11.78
N LYS A 94 -13.44 17.18 -11.05
CA LYS A 94 -12.35 16.36 -10.52
C LYS A 94 -11.47 15.79 -11.61
N ARG A 95 -12.08 15.27 -12.68
CA ARG A 95 -11.34 14.81 -13.86
C ARG A 95 -10.50 15.93 -14.48
N TYR A 96 -11.09 17.12 -14.64
CA TYR A 96 -10.37 18.29 -15.14
C TYR A 96 -9.18 18.66 -14.24
N LEU A 97 -9.39 18.72 -12.92
CA LEU A 97 -8.35 19.02 -11.95
C LEU A 97 -7.21 18.00 -12.01
N ARG A 98 -7.54 16.71 -12.12
CA ARG A 98 -6.55 15.62 -12.21
C ARG A 98 -5.64 15.79 -13.44
N LYS A 99 -6.22 16.07 -14.61
CA LYS A 99 -5.46 16.35 -15.84
C LYS A 99 -4.62 17.62 -15.71
N LYS A 100 -5.18 18.67 -15.11
CA LYS A 100 -4.48 19.96 -14.91
C LYS A 100 -3.30 19.84 -13.94
N LEU A 101 -3.42 19.01 -12.92
CA LEU A 101 -2.42 18.82 -11.86
C LEU A 101 -1.46 17.67 -12.13
N GLU A 102 -1.55 17.01 -13.29
CA GLU A 102 -0.63 15.93 -13.66
C GLU A 102 0.84 16.37 -13.49
N GLY A 103 1.65 15.52 -12.85
CA GLY A 103 3.04 15.82 -12.51
C GLY A 103 3.25 16.80 -11.32
N LYS A 104 2.21 17.49 -10.83
CA LYS A 104 2.27 18.45 -9.69
C LYS A 104 1.15 18.23 -8.67
N SER A 105 0.55 17.05 -8.69
CA SER A 105 -0.58 16.70 -7.82
C SER A 105 -0.09 16.06 -6.53
N GLY A 106 -0.97 16.03 -5.53
CA GLY A 106 -0.76 15.26 -4.31
C GLY A 106 -0.55 13.77 -4.56
N ALA A 107 -1.06 13.22 -5.66
CA ALA A 107 -0.82 11.83 -6.04
C ALA A 107 0.68 11.56 -6.27
N GLU A 108 1.40 12.48 -6.91
CA GLU A 108 2.84 12.35 -7.14
C GLU A 108 3.65 12.45 -5.84
N VAL A 109 3.18 13.26 -4.90
CA VAL A 109 3.81 13.37 -3.57
C VAL A 109 3.65 12.05 -2.81
N VAL A 110 2.43 11.51 -2.75
CA VAL A 110 2.14 10.26 -2.03
C VAL A 110 2.84 9.07 -2.69
N LYS A 111 2.89 9.03 -4.02
CA LYS A 111 3.65 8.00 -4.75
C LYS A 111 5.13 8.04 -4.39
N ARG A 112 5.77 9.23 -4.45
CA ARG A 112 7.18 9.41 -4.06
C ARG A 112 7.42 9.03 -2.59
N LEU A 113 6.47 9.33 -1.70
CA LEU A 113 6.55 8.94 -0.29
C LEU A 113 6.55 7.41 -0.13
N LEU A 114 5.66 6.69 -0.81
CA LEU A 114 5.62 5.23 -0.77
C LEU A 114 6.88 4.61 -1.35
N GLU A 115 7.37 5.10 -2.49
CA GLU A 115 8.62 4.65 -3.10
C GLU A 115 9.83 4.91 -2.19
N TYR A 116 9.85 6.05 -1.48
CA TYR A 116 10.87 6.36 -0.49
C TYR A 116 10.80 5.40 0.71
N GLN A 117 9.59 5.16 1.24
CA GLN A 117 9.37 4.21 2.34
C GLN A 117 9.82 2.80 1.97
N GLN A 118 9.52 2.34 0.75
CA GLN A 118 10.00 1.05 0.26
C GLN A 118 11.53 0.97 0.30
N LYS A 119 12.23 1.99 -0.22
CA LYS A 119 13.71 2.02 -0.22
C LYS A 119 14.31 2.00 1.18
N GLU A 120 13.72 2.74 2.12
CA GLU A 120 14.18 2.72 3.51
C GLU A 120 13.95 1.35 4.18
N LEU A 121 12.80 0.72 3.93
CA LEU A 121 12.53 -0.63 4.44
C LEU A 121 13.48 -1.68 3.84
N GLU A 122 13.79 -1.59 2.54
CA GLU A 122 14.76 -2.47 1.89
C GLU A 122 16.17 -2.29 2.46
N LYS A 123 16.57 -1.04 2.77
CA LYS A 123 17.84 -0.76 3.45
C LYS A 123 17.87 -1.36 4.86
N GLN A 124 16.79 -1.22 5.63
CA GLN A 124 16.69 -1.85 6.94
C GLN A 124 16.76 -3.38 6.84
N LYS A 125 16.07 -3.99 5.87
CA LYS A 125 16.15 -5.43 5.60
C LYS A 125 17.59 -5.86 5.32
N LYS A 126 18.33 -5.10 4.51
CA LYS A 126 19.74 -5.40 4.21
C LYS A 126 20.59 -5.41 5.48
N ASN A 127 20.45 -4.41 6.35
CA ASN A 127 21.18 -4.35 7.61
C ASN A 127 20.85 -5.55 8.52
N ILE A 128 19.58 -5.92 8.62
CA ILE A 128 19.15 -7.12 9.39
C ILE A 128 19.80 -8.39 8.83
N MET A 129 19.88 -8.53 7.50
CA MET A 129 20.52 -9.69 6.87
C MET A 129 22.04 -9.71 7.12
N GLU A 130 22.69 -8.56 7.12
CA GLU A 130 24.11 -8.45 7.48
C GLU A 130 24.36 -8.88 8.94
N GLU A 131 23.52 -8.43 9.88
CA GLU A 131 23.59 -8.87 11.28
C GLU A 131 23.31 -10.38 11.42
N ALA A 132 22.34 -10.92 10.68
CA ALA A 132 22.02 -12.34 10.68
C ALA A 132 23.22 -13.18 10.19
N ASN A 133 23.88 -12.76 9.11
CA ASN A 133 25.05 -13.44 8.56
C ASN A 133 26.20 -13.48 9.56
N GLN A 134 26.45 -12.38 10.29
CA GLN A 134 27.49 -12.35 11.33
C GLN A 134 27.22 -13.39 12.43
N ILE A 135 25.96 -13.53 12.87
CA ILE A 135 25.60 -14.55 13.87
C ILE A 135 25.82 -15.96 13.31
N LEU A 136 25.40 -16.22 12.07
CA LEU A 136 25.57 -17.52 11.43
C LEU A 136 27.06 -17.89 11.27
N GLU A 137 27.92 -16.93 10.92
CA GLU A 137 29.37 -17.14 10.87
C GLU A 137 29.98 -17.46 12.25
N GLU A 138 29.51 -16.79 13.30
CA GLU A 138 29.89 -17.10 14.69
C GLU A 138 29.42 -18.51 15.08
N GLU A 139 28.19 -18.87 14.75
CA GLU A 139 27.61 -20.19 15.01
C GLU A 139 28.39 -21.29 14.30
N GLU A 140 28.73 -21.10 13.02
CA GLU A 140 29.51 -22.05 12.22
C GLU A 140 30.93 -22.27 12.80
N LYS A 141 31.56 -21.21 13.34
CA LYS A 141 32.85 -21.34 14.06
C LYS A 141 32.71 -22.21 15.31
N ILE A 142 31.63 -22.08 16.05
CA ILE A 142 31.39 -22.91 17.25
C ILE A 142 31.05 -24.35 16.86
N HIS A 143 30.23 -24.55 15.82
CA HIS A 143 29.92 -25.89 15.28
C HIS A 143 31.18 -26.64 14.81
N ARG A 144 32.12 -25.95 14.13
CA ARG A 144 33.41 -26.55 13.77
C ARG A 144 34.19 -27.02 15.00
N LYS A 145 34.28 -26.18 16.04
CA LYS A 145 34.94 -26.55 17.30
C LYS A 145 34.25 -27.73 18.00
N LEU A 146 32.92 -27.81 17.92
CA LEU A 146 32.15 -28.94 18.46
C LEU A 146 32.51 -30.25 17.76
N CYS A 147 32.67 -30.24 16.43
CA CYS A 147 33.11 -31.41 15.68
C CYS A 147 34.53 -31.87 16.04
N GLU A 148 35.39 -30.93 16.47
CA GLU A 148 36.77 -31.19 16.88
C GLU A 148 36.90 -31.56 18.37
N ALA A 149 35.88 -31.26 19.19
CA ALA A 149 35.90 -31.47 20.64
C ALA A 149 35.78 -32.96 20.99
N ILE A 150 36.80 -33.48 21.68
CA ILE A 150 36.86 -34.89 22.10
C ILE A 150 36.29 -35.08 23.51
N GLN A 151 36.40 -34.06 24.37
CA GLN A 151 35.94 -34.14 25.76
C GLN A 151 34.52 -33.59 25.92
N GLU A 152 33.72 -34.28 26.73
CA GLU A 152 32.33 -33.87 27.04
C GLU A 152 32.26 -32.48 27.70
N VAL A 153 33.24 -32.14 28.55
CA VAL A 153 33.31 -30.83 29.21
C VAL A 153 33.50 -29.70 28.19
N GLU A 154 34.33 -29.91 27.17
CA GLU A 154 34.54 -28.93 26.09
C GLU A 154 33.28 -28.77 25.24
N GLN A 155 32.59 -29.89 24.95
CA GLN A 155 31.32 -29.87 24.21
C GLN A 155 30.24 -29.08 24.96
N LEU A 156 30.10 -29.28 26.27
CA LEU A 156 29.14 -28.55 27.10
C LEU A 156 29.38 -27.04 27.09
N GLN A 157 30.64 -26.59 27.21
CA GLN A 157 31.00 -25.17 27.15
C GLN A 157 30.65 -24.54 25.78
N LEU A 158 30.89 -25.27 24.69
CA LEU A 158 30.52 -24.82 23.34
C LEU A 158 29.00 -24.73 23.16
N PHE A 159 28.23 -25.67 23.73
CA PHE A 159 26.77 -25.59 23.74
C PHE A 159 26.24 -24.37 24.50
N GLU A 160 26.83 -24.03 25.65
CA GLU A 160 26.47 -22.82 26.39
C GLU A 160 26.72 -21.55 25.57
N GLN A 161 27.75 -21.52 24.73
CA GLN A 161 28.05 -20.40 23.83
C GLN A 161 27.10 -20.32 22.63
N LEU A 162 26.51 -21.43 22.18
CA LEU A 162 25.53 -21.44 21.09
C LEU A 162 24.19 -20.81 21.51
N GLN A 163 23.72 -21.07 22.74
CA GLN A 163 22.42 -20.58 23.22
C GLN A 163 22.20 -19.06 23.03
N PRO A 164 23.13 -18.17 23.41
CA PRO A 164 22.94 -16.73 23.20
C PRO A 164 22.93 -16.34 21.71
N LEU A 165 23.70 -17.03 20.85
CA LEU A 165 23.67 -16.79 19.40
C LEU A 165 22.32 -17.16 18.81
N GLN A 166 21.77 -18.31 19.18
CA GLN A 166 20.44 -18.77 18.74
C GLN A 166 19.34 -17.80 19.18
N LYS A 167 19.40 -17.29 20.43
CA LYS A 167 18.46 -16.27 20.92
C LYS A 167 18.57 -14.97 20.12
N ARG A 168 19.79 -14.49 19.84
CA ARG A 168 20.00 -13.29 19.01
C ARG A 168 19.48 -13.51 17.60
N TYR A 169 19.74 -14.67 17.00
CA TYR A 169 19.25 -15.02 15.67
C TYR A 169 17.72 -15.03 15.62
N ALA A 170 17.05 -15.61 16.62
CA ALA A 170 15.59 -15.62 16.71
C ALA A 170 15.00 -14.20 16.70
N ILE A 171 15.56 -13.29 17.50
CA ILE A 171 15.15 -11.88 17.53
C ILE A 171 15.35 -11.20 16.17
N ILE A 172 16.47 -11.44 15.50
CA ILE A 172 16.77 -10.88 14.17
C ILE A 172 15.81 -11.45 13.12
N SER A 173 15.49 -12.74 13.20
CA SER A 173 14.55 -13.41 12.30
C SER A 173 13.14 -12.82 12.42
N GLU A 174 12.65 -12.60 13.65
CA GLU A 174 11.36 -11.93 13.88
C GLU A 174 11.33 -10.51 13.28
N LYS A 175 12.40 -9.72 13.50
CA LYS A 175 12.52 -8.39 12.89
C LYS A 175 12.54 -8.48 11.36
N ALA A 176 13.22 -9.46 10.79
CA ALA A 176 13.27 -9.66 9.33
C ALA A 176 11.88 -9.94 8.76
N LEU A 177 11.08 -10.78 9.43
CA LEU A 177 9.70 -11.07 9.05
C LEU A 177 8.82 -9.82 9.11
N ASP A 178 8.94 -9.03 10.17
CA ASP A 178 8.16 -7.80 10.32
C ASP A 178 8.51 -6.75 9.27
N ILE A 179 9.79 -6.59 8.94
CA ILE A 179 10.21 -5.70 7.85
C ILE A 179 9.72 -6.23 6.51
N GLN A 180 9.80 -7.54 6.25
CA GLN A 180 9.30 -8.12 5.00
C GLN A 180 7.81 -7.85 4.82
N LYS A 181 7.00 -8.06 5.87
CA LYS A 181 5.56 -7.74 5.85
C LYS A 181 5.33 -6.27 5.49
N LYS A 182 6.07 -5.34 6.10
CA LYS A 182 5.95 -3.90 5.79
C LYS A 182 6.32 -3.59 4.34
N ILE A 183 7.36 -4.23 3.79
CA ILE A 183 7.72 -4.09 2.38
C ILE A 183 6.56 -4.58 1.51
N ASP A 184 6.02 -5.76 1.78
CA ASP A 184 4.94 -6.36 1.00
C ASP A 184 3.68 -5.48 0.99
N TYR A 185 3.33 -4.87 2.12
CA TYR A 185 2.23 -3.91 2.20
C TYR A 185 2.50 -2.65 1.38
N THR A 186 3.70 -2.06 1.48
CA THR A 186 4.06 -0.85 0.73
C THR A 186 4.08 -1.10 -0.78
N VAL A 187 4.66 -2.22 -1.23
CA VAL A 187 4.68 -2.62 -2.64
C VAL A 187 3.26 -2.79 -3.16
N ARG A 188 2.41 -3.50 -2.42
CA ARG A 188 1.00 -3.69 -2.77
C ARG A 188 0.26 -2.35 -2.91
N ASP A 189 0.50 -1.39 -2.02
CA ASP A 189 -0.13 -0.07 -2.09
C ASP A 189 0.34 0.74 -3.31
N ILE A 190 1.61 0.60 -3.71
CA ILE A 190 2.15 1.20 -4.94
C ILE A 190 1.49 0.56 -6.17
N GLU A 191 1.45 -0.77 -6.24
CA GLU A 191 0.88 -1.53 -7.36
C GLU A 191 -0.60 -1.21 -7.58
N LYS A 192 -1.35 -1.05 -6.49
CA LYS A 192 -2.78 -0.72 -6.52
C LYS A 192 -3.09 0.61 -7.20
N LYS A 193 -2.13 1.55 -7.26
CA LYS A 193 -2.20 2.90 -7.86
C LYS A 193 -3.26 3.85 -7.28
N TRP A 194 -4.49 3.37 -7.06
CA TRP A 194 -5.59 4.16 -6.51
C TRP A 194 -5.23 4.75 -5.14
N LYS A 195 -4.44 4.02 -4.33
CA LYS A 195 -3.97 4.44 -3.00
C LYS A 195 -3.30 5.82 -2.98
N PHE A 196 -2.62 6.19 -4.08
CA PHE A 196 -2.09 7.55 -4.25
C PHE A 196 -2.92 8.37 -5.26
N LYS A 197 -3.53 7.77 -6.29
CA LYS A 197 -4.33 8.53 -7.27
C LYS A 197 -5.51 9.26 -6.64
N ILE A 198 -6.11 8.81 -5.53
CA ILE A 198 -7.20 9.55 -4.86
C ILE A 198 -6.80 10.98 -4.43
N TYR A 199 -5.51 11.28 -4.33
CA TYR A 199 -4.97 12.61 -4.02
C TYR A 199 -4.67 13.47 -5.27
N GLY A 200 -4.95 12.96 -6.47
CA GLY A 200 -4.64 13.62 -7.74
C GLY A 200 -5.45 14.89 -8.03
N THR A 201 -6.53 15.14 -7.28
CA THR A 201 -7.36 16.35 -7.41
C THR A 201 -6.89 17.49 -6.49
N ILE A 202 -5.80 17.29 -5.75
CA ILE A 202 -5.21 18.27 -4.83
C ILE A 202 -3.81 18.60 -5.34
N SER A 203 -3.37 19.85 -5.22
CA SER A 203 -2.00 20.24 -5.60
C SER A 203 -0.98 19.74 -4.57
N GLU A 204 0.27 19.55 -5.02
CA GLU A 204 1.39 19.21 -4.14
C GLU A 204 1.53 20.19 -2.96
N GLN A 205 1.44 21.50 -3.23
CA GLN A 205 1.54 22.56 -2.20
C GLN A 205 0.48 22.39 -1.11
N LYS A 206 -0.78 22.20 -1.51
CA LYS A 206 -1.90 22.06 -0.57
C LYS A 206 -1.77 20.80 0.29
N LEU A 207 -1.27 19.70 -0.30
CA LEU A 207 -1.02 18.48 0.46
C LEU A 207 0.13 18.65 1.47
N GLN A 208 1.20 19.34 1.07
CA GLN A 208 2.33 19.66 1.94
C GLN A 208 1.89 20.52 3.14
N GLU A 209 1.15 21.59 2.91
CA GLU A 209 0.60 22.46 3.97
C GLU A 209 -0.25 21.67 4.98
N THR A 210 -1.15 20.80 4.48
CA THR A 210 -2.02 19.95 5.32
C THR A 210 -1.19 18.97 6.16
N SER A 211 -0.10 18.43 5.60
CA SER A 211 0.80 17.52 6.31
C SER A 211 1.61 18.23 7.39
N GLU A 212 2.11 19.43 7.12
CA GLU A 212 2.87 20.24 8.08
C GLU A 212 2.01 20.67 9.27
N GLU A 213 0.75 21.04 9.02
CA GLU A 213 -0.20 21.34 10.09
C GLU A 213 -0.51 20.11 10.96
N PHE A 214 -0.61 18.92 10.36
CA PHE A 214 -0.79 17.66 11.08
C PHE A 214 0.42 17.33 11.97
N PHE A 215 1.65 17.49 11.47
CA PHE A 215 2.86 17.26 12.26
C PHE A 215 3.10 18.32 13.35
N LYS A 216 2.65 19.57 13.15
CA LYS A 216 2.68 20.61 14.20
C LYS A 216 1.70 20.33 15.33
N LYS A 217 0.52 19.77 15.04
CA LYS A 217 -0.49 19.40 16.05
C LYS A 217 -0.09 18.21 16.92
N GLN A 218 0.82 17.35 16.48
CA GLN A 218 1.34 16.24 17.29
C GLN A 218 2.49 16.63 18.23
N LYS A 219 3.02 17.86 18.14
CA LYS A 219 4.12 18.36 18.97
C LYS A 219 3.66 19.28 20.11
N ASN A 220 2.36 19.57 20.21
CA ASN A 220 1.73 20.32 21.31
C ASN A 220 0.83 19.39 22.12
#